data_AF-A0A813WP53-F1
#
_entry.id   AF-A0A813WP53-F1
#
_cell.length_a   1.000
_cell.length_b   1.000
_cell.length_c   1.000
_cell.angle_alpha   90.00
_cell.angle_beta   90.00
_cell.angle_gamma   90.00
#
_symmetry.space_group_name_H-M   'P 1'
#
loop_
_entity.id
_entity.type
_entity.pdbx_description
1 polymer ?
#
loop_
_entity_poly.entity_id
_entity_poly.type
_entity_poly.pdbx_seq_one_letter_code
_entity_poly.pdbx_strand_id
1 'polypeptide(L)'
;MPVDVTSKEGREQCWLSRDAYWKCLDDSLEDQKKCKAAREQFEKDCSKTWVKHFDRRREYLKFKNVLESGDKEIIDEFLKNRYHK
;
A
#
# COMPACT_ATOMS: atom_id res chain seq x y z
N MET A 1 -1.86 -18.11 -18.79
CA MET A 1 -3.33 -18.08 -18.64
C MET A 1 -3.69 -16.85 -17.83
N PRO A 2 -4.71 -16.06 -18.22
CA PRO A 2 -5.11 -14.88 -17.45
C PRO A 2 -5.68 -15.36 -16.11
N VAL A 3 -5.08 -14.90 -15.00
CA VAL A 3 -5.56 -15.22 -13.66
C VAL A 3 -6.90 -14.53 -13.48
N ASP A 4 -7.95 -15.30 -13.21
CA ASP A 4 -9.25 -14.71 -12.90
C ASP A 4 -9.18 -14.08 -11.51
N VAL A 5 -9.07 -12.75 -11.47
CA VAL A 5 -8.94 -11.93 -10.26
C VAL A 5 -10.13 -12.10 -9.30
N THR A 6 -11.26 -12.65 -9.76
CA THR A 6 -12.46 -12.86 -8.94
C THR A 6 -12.51 -14.23 -8.26
N SER A 7 -11.76 -15.19 -8.79
CA SER A 7 -11.60 -16.55 -8.28
C SER A 7 -10.73 -16.59 -7.02
N LYS A 8 -10.88 -17.64 -6.22
CA LYS A 8 -10.19 -17.79 -4.92
C LYS A 8 -8.66 -17.70 -5.07
N GLU A 9 -8.12 -18.39 -6.07
CA GLU A 9 -6.70 -18.39 -6.42
C GLU A 9 -6.20 -17.03 -6.92
N GLY A 10 -7.02 -16.29 -7.68
CA GLY A 10 -6.68 -14.92 -8.12
C GLY A 10 -6.62 -13.92 -6.96
N ARG A 11 -7.47 -14.11 -5.93
CA ARG A 11 -7.39 -13.30 -4.71
C ARG A 11 -6.15 -13.62 -3.87
N GLU A 12 -5.74 -14.88 -3.81
CA GLU A 12 -4.50 -15.28 -3.14
C GLU A 12 -3.28 -14.67 -3.84
N GLN A 13 -3.23 -14.74 -5.18
CA GLN A 13 -2.18 -14.06 -5.98
C GLN A 13 -2.16 -12.55 -5.73
N CYS A 14 -3.34 -11.91 -5.73
CA CYS A 14 -3.46 -10.49 -5.40
C CYS A 14 -2.90 -10.16 -4.00
N TRP A 15 -3.16 -11.00 -3.00
CA TRP A 15 -2.60 -10.81 -1.65
C TRP A 15 -1.09 -11.00 -1.60
N LEU A 16 -0.54 -11.96 -2.35
CA LEU A 16 0.91 -12.16 -2.44
C LEU A 16 1.61 -10.97 -3.10
N SER A 17 1.09 -10.49 -4.23
CA SER A 17 1.63 -9.31 -4.93
C SER A 17 1.50 -8.03 -4.09
N ARG A 18 0.42 -7.91 -3.31
CA ARG A 18 0.28 -6.83 -2.31
C ARG A 18 1.40 -6.88 -1.29
N ASP A 19 1.63 -8.05 -0.70
CA ASP A 19 2.62 -8.22 0.37
C ASP A 19 4.04 -7.93 -0.13
N ALA A 20 4.37 -8.41 -1.33
CA ALA A 20 5.62 -8.09 -2.01
C ALA A 20 5.80 -6.57 -2.23
N TYR A 21 4.75 -5.88 -2.69
CA TYR A 21 4.79 -4.42 -2.85
C TYR A 21 4.95 -3.70 -1.51
N TRP A 22 4.23 -4.12 -0.47
CA TRP A 22 4.30 -3.51 0.85
C TRP A 22 5.66 -3.71 1.52
N LYS A 23 6.23 -4.91 1.39
CA LYS A 23 7.57 -5.24 1.86
C LYS A 23 8.62 -4.38 1.17
N CYS A 24 8.54 -4.25 -0.16
CA CYS A 24 9.44 -3.36 -0.90
C CYS A 24 9.35 -1.91 -0.39
N LEU A 25 8.14 -1.41 -0.16
CA LEU A 25 7.94 -0.05 0.34
C LEU A 25 8.45 0.14 1.79
N ASP A 26 8.46 -0.92 2.60
CA ASP A 26 9.01 -0.88 3.95
C ASP A 26 10.54 -0.78 3.89
N ASP A 27 11.17 -1.67 3.12
CA ASP A 27 12.62 -1.69 2.85
C ASP A 27 13.13 -0.39 2.20
N SER A 28 12.30 0.20 1.32
CA SER A 28 12.64 1.39 0.55
C SER A 28 12.30 2.71 1.24
N LEU A 29 11.87 2.73 2.52
CA LEU A 29 11.43 3.96 3.19
C LEU A 29 10.33 4.70 2.41
N GLU A 30 9.32 3.96 1.94
CA GLU A 30 8.15 4.46 1.21
C GLU A 30 8.40 4.97 -0.22
N ASP A 31 9.58 4.71 -0.77
CA ASP A 31 9.99 5.18 -2.08
C ASP A 31 9.29 4.40 -3.21
N GLN A 32 8.10 4.85 -3.60
CA GLN A 32 7.27 4.21 -4.62
C GLN A 32 8.00 4.01 -5.96
N LYS A 33 8.99 4.87 -6.27
CA LYS A 33 9.80 4.77 -7.49
C LYS A 33 10.63 3.49 -7.53
N LYS A 34 11.21 3.10 -6.39
CA LYS A 34 12.00 1.86 -6.27
C LYS A 34 11.11 0.61 -6.37
N CYS A 35 9.88 0.72 -5.89
CA CYS A 35 8.90 -0.36 -5.88
C CYS A 35 7.94 -0.35 -7.07
N LYS A 36 8.25 0.39 -8.14
CA LYS A 36 7.39 0.53 -9.32
C LYS A 36 7.10 -0.83 -9.98
N ALA A 37 8.09 -1.69 -10.11
CA ALA A 37 7.90 -3.02 -10.69
C ALA A 37 6.91 -3.89 -9.89
N ALA A 38 7.04 -3.89 -8.56
CA ALA A 38 6.10 -4.58 -7.67
C ALA A 38 4.70 -3.94 -7.72
N ARG A 39 4.62 -2.61 -7.89
CA ARG A 39 3.36 -1.89 -8.08
C ARG A 39 2.63 -2.32 -9.35
N GLU A 40 3.35 -2.37 -10.48
CA GLU A 40 2.79 -2.81 -11.75
C GLU A 40 2.27 -4.24 -11.69
N GLN A 41 2.97 -5.12 -10.98
CA GLN A 41 2.53 -6.50 -10.78
C GLN A 41 1.27 -6.56 -9.90
N PHE A 42 1.25 -5.81 -8.79
CA PHE A 42 0.09 -5.69 -7.91
C PHE A 42 -1.16 -5.14 -8.65
N GLU A 43 -1.00 -4.17 -9.55
CA GLU A 43 -2.12 -3.64 -10.36
C GLU A 43 -2.58 -4.59 -11.47
N LYS A 44 -1.74 -5.54 -11.89
CA LYS A 44 -2.11 -6.61 -12.83
C LYS A 44 -2.84 -7.75 -12.13
N ASP A 45 -2.38 -8.14 -10.95
CA ASP A 45 -2.95 -9.28 -10.22
C ASP A 45 -4.21 -8.91 -9.42
N CYS A 46 -4.34 -7.65 -9.01
CA CYS A 46 -5.49 -7.17 -8.26
C CYS A 46 -6.41 -6.28 -9.11
N SER A 47 -7.72 -6.37 -8.84
CA SER A 47 -8.67 -5.40 -9.35
C SER A 47 -8.36 -3.99 -8.83
N LYS A 48 -8.59 -2.97 -9.67
CA LYS A 48 -8.40 -1.54 -9.32
C LYS A 48 -9.13 -1.14 -8.03
N THR A 49 -10.28 -1.75 -7.74
CA THR A 49 -11.03 -1.51 -6.49
C THR A 49 -10.25 -1.99 -5.28
N TRP A 50 -9.63 -3.16 -5.37
CA TRP A 50 -8.83 -3.76 -4.30
C TRP A 50 -7.54 -2.97 -4.10
N VAL A 51 -6.86 -2.58 -5.18
CA VAL A 51 -5.67 -1.72 -5.13
C VAL A 51 -5.96 -0.44 -4.35
N LYS A 52 -7.03 0.29 -4.70
CA LYS A 52 -7.46 1.50 -3.97
C LYS A 52 -7.76 1.23 -2.49
N HIS A 53 -8.45 0.13 -2.19
CA HIS A 53 -8.76 -0.25 -0.83
C HIS A 53 -7.51 -0.53 0.02
N PHE A 54 -6.53 -1.24 -0.55
CA PHE A 54 -5.28 -1.55 0.13
C PHE A 54 -4.38 -0.33 0.29
N ASP A 55 -4.31 0.54 -0.71
CA ASP A 55 -3.55 1.80 -0.63
C ASP A 55 -4.04 2.63 0.55
N ARG A 56 -5.36 2.86 0.62
CA ARG A 56 -6.00 3.60 1.71
C ARG A 56 -5.81 2.90 3.06
N ARG A 57 -5.86 1.57 3.10
CA ARG A 57 -5.61 0.79 4.32
C ARG A 57 -4.17 0.95 4.81
N ARG A 58 -3.18 0.97 3.90
CA ARG A 58 -1.77 1.17 4.27
C ARG A 58 -1.54 2.56 4.83
N GLU A 59 -2.10 3.60 4.20
CA GLU A 59 -2.06 4.98 4.71
C GLU A 59 -2.69 5.08 6.10
N TYR A 60 -3.84 4.45 6.30
CA TYR A 60 -4.50 4.41 7.61
C TYR A 60 -3.65 3.71 8.67
N LEU A 61 -3.02 2.58 8.35
CA LEU A 61 -2.16 1.86 9.28
C LEU A 61 -0.93 2.68 9.67
N LYS A 62 -0.31 3.39 8.73
CA LYS A 62 0.78 4.33 9.03
C LYS A 62 0.33 5.44 9.96
N PHE A 63 -0.79 6.08 9.63
CA PHE A 63 -1.33 7.14 10.46
C PHE A 63 -1.70 6.62 11.86
N LYS A 64 -2.29 5.43 11.96
CA LYS A 64 -2.57 4.78 13.24
C LYS A 64 -1.30 4.55 14.05
N ASN A 65 -0.22 4.07 13.41
CA ASN A 65 1.06 3.85 14.06
C ASN A 65 1.67 5.16 14.58
N VAL A 66 1.64 6.23 13.77
CA VAL A 66 2.08 7.58 14.18
C VAL A 66 1.24 8.12 15.34
N LEU A 67 -0.08 7.97 15.29
CA LEU A 67 -0.98 8.36 16.38
C LEU A 67 -0.70 7.58 17.68
N GLU A 68 -0.43 6.28 17.57
CA GLU A 68 -0.08 5.41 18.69
C GLU A 68 1.28 5.79 19.30
N SER A 69 2.21 6.36 18.51
CA SER A 69 3.47 6.90 19.01
C SER A 69 3.26 8.11 19.94
N GLY A 70 2.14 8.83 19.84
CA GLY A 70 1.83 9.98 20.71
C GLY A 70 2.64 11.25 20.44
N ASP A 71 3.55 11.22 19.48
CA ASP A 71 4.42 12.34 19.09
C ASP A 71 3.64 13.39 18.28
N LYS A 72 3.28 14.49 18.94
CA LYS A 72 2.51 15.59 18.34
C LYS A 72 3.21 16.21 17.13
N GLU A 73 4.53 16.24 17.11
CA GLU A 73 5.32 16.80 16.01
C GLU A 73 5.23 15.94 14.75
N ILE A 74 5.30 14.61 14.89
CA ILE A 74 5.15 13.67 13.77
C ILE A 74 3.71 13.65 13.27
N ILE A 75 2.72 13.76 14.16
CA ILE A 75 1.30 13.86 13.79
C ILE A 75 1.04 15.14 12.97
N ASP A 76 1.58 16.29 13.41
CA ASP A 76 1.45 17.58 12.70
C ASP A 76 2.11 17.54 11.31
N GLU A 77 3.32 16.97 11.21
CA GLU A 77 4.02 16.80 9.93
C GLU A 77 3.22 15.92 8.95
N PHE A 78 2.66 14.80 9.45
CA PHE A 78 1.86 13.90 8.63
C PHE A 78 0.57 14.57 8.12
N LEU A 79 -0.09 15.39 8.95
CA LEU A 79 -1.28 16.15 8.57
C LEU A 79 -0.94 17.27 7.56
N LYS A 80 0.19 17.96 7.74
CA LYS A 80 0.69 18.99 6.81
C LYS A 80 1.00 18.40 5.43
N ASN A 81 1.73 17.29 5.35
CA ASN A 81 2.03 16.62 4.07
C ASN A 81 0.76 16.14 3.35
N ARG A 82 -0.31 15.83 4.09
CA ARG A 82 -1.59 15.42 3.50
C ARG A 82 -2.41 16.60 2.96
N TYR A 83 -2.31 17.78 3.57
CA TYR A 83 -3.07 18.98 3.18
C TYR A 83 -2.33 19.86 2.16
N HIS A 84 -1.03 19.59 1.92
CA HIS A 84 -0.22 20.34 0.96
C HIS A 84 -0.27 19.80 -0.49
N LYS A 85 -1.25 18.95 -0.81
CA LYS A 85 -1.52 18.49 -2.17
C LYS A 85 -2.92 18.87 -2.64
#